data_AF-A0A960RJD6-F1
#
_entry.id   AF-A0A960RJD6-F1
#
_cell.length_a   1.000
_cell.length_b   1.000
_cell.length_c   1.000
_cell.angle_alpha   90.00
_cell.angle_beta   90.00
_cell.angle_gamma   90.00
#
_symmetry.space_group_name_H-M   'P 1'
#
loop_
_entity.id
_entity.type
_entity.pdbx_description
1 polymer ?
#
loop_
_entity_poly.entity_id
_entity_poly.type
_entity_poly.pdbx_seq_one_letter_code
_entity_poly.pdbx_strand_id
1 'polypeptide(L)'
;MTTIEKILDLQERDRRLRQLSQELTDIPARQKLVETRLQQHRDSVKQAQDALNHNLSAIKQVELDVDARQTRIRKFLDEQTKVKNNDQYRALDQEIRSLRKQIREIEEREIKLMEEGEILKARVEELKESLSREEK
;
A
#
# COMPACT_ATOMS: atom_id res chain seq x y z
N MET A 1 35.19 30.08 -55.68
CA MET A 1 33.88 29.97 -55.02
C MET A 1 32.92 30.96 -55.64
N THR A 2 31.85 30.46 -56.26
CA THR A 2 30.78 31.29 -56.83
C THR A 2 29.78 31.70 -55.72
N THR A 3 29.08 32.81 -55.90
CA THR A 3 28.11 33.33 -54.90
C THR A 3 27.02 32.31 -54.54
N ILE A 4 26.69 31.41 -55.46
CA ILE A 4 25.71 30.34 -55.28
C ILE A 4 26.17 29.30 -54.27
N GLU A 5 27.44 28.89 -54.30
CA GLU A 5 28.01 27.93 -53.34
C GLU A 5 27.93 28.47 -51.89
N LYS A 6 28.20 29.77 -51.70
CA LYS A 6 28.09 30.42 -50.39
C LYS A 6 26.66 30.46 -49.84
N ILE A 7 25.66 30.62 -50.72
CA ILE A 7 24.24 30.65 -50.32
C ILE A 7 23.76 29.24 -49.93
N LEU A 8 24.20 28.21 -50.64
CA LEU A 8 23.93 26.81 -50.28
C LEU A 8 24.52 26.45 -48.91
N ASP A 9 25.76 26.82 -48.67
CA ASP A 9 26.43 26.61 -47.37
C ASP A 9 25.69 27.32 -46.22
N LEU A 10 25.20 28.55 -46.45
CA LEU A 10 24.42 29.29 -45.46
C LEU A 10 23.07 28.61 -45.19
N GLN A 11 22.37 28.19 -46.24
CA GLN A 11 21.08 27.50 -46.13
C GLN A 11 21.21 26.18 -45.37
N GLU A 12 22.30 25.44 -45.56
CA GLU A 12 22.56 24.22 -44.80
C GLU A 12 22.77 24.51 -43.31
N ARG A 13 23.55 25.55 -42.98
CA ARG A 13 23.74 26.01 -41.60
C ARG A 13 22.43 26.46 -40.95
N ASP A 14 21.58 27.19 -41.67
CA ASP A 14 20.28 27.65 -41.18
C ASP A 14 19.29 26.50 -40.94
N ARG A 15 19.34 25.45 -41.78
CA ARG A 15 18.55 24.23 -41.55
C ARG A 15 19.03 23.52 -40.29
N ARG A 16 20.34 23.41 -40.10
CA ARG A 16 20.94 22.77 -38.94
C ARG A 16 20.67 23.54 -37.65
N LEU A 17 20.72 24.87 -37.68
CA LEU A 17 20.34 25.73 -36.55
C LEU A 17 18.88 25.55 -36.17
N ARG A 18 17.96 25.47 -37.14
CA ARG A 18 16.54 25.23 -36.87
C ARG A 18 16.29 23.86 -36.24
N GLN A 19 16.92 22.81 -36.76
CA GLN A 19 16.84 21.47 -36.18
C GLN A 19 17.36 21.44 -34.74
N LEU A 20 18.56 21.97 -34.50
CA LEU A 20 19.15 22.04 -33.16
C LEU A 20 18.30 22.86 -32.21
N SER A 21 17.69 23.95 -32.67
CA SER A 21 16.81 24.79 -31.84
C SER A 21 15.54 24.04 -31.43
N GLN A 22 14.97 23.24 -32.34
CA GLN A 22 13.83 22.37 -32.03
C GLN A 22 14.21 21.23 -31.07
N GLU A 23 15.37 20.61 -31.28
CA GLU A 23 15.88 19.57 -30.36
C GLU A 23 16.12 20.14 -28.95
N LEU A 24 16.63 21.36 -28.85
CA LEU A 24 16.85 22.07 -27.58
C LEU A 24 15.57 22.31 -26.80
N THR A 25 14.42 22.41 -27.46
CA THR A 25 13.12 22.55 -26.78
C THR A 25 12.45 21.21 -26.54
N ASP A 26 12.53 20.28 -27.50
CA ASP A 26 11.78 19.04 -27.48
C ASP A 26 12.39 18.00 -26.53
N ILE A 27 13.72 17.90 -26.48
CA ILE A 27 14.41 16.90 -25.65
C ILE A 27 14.14 17.17 -24.16
N PRO A 28 14.31 18.40 -23.62
CA PRO A 28 13.99 18.68 -22.21
C PRO A 28 12.51 18.50 -21.88
N ALA A 29 11.61 18.84 -22.81
CA ALA A 29 10.17 18.63 -22.61
C ALA A 29 9.83 17.14 -22.47
N ARG A 30 10.43 16.29 -23.32
CA ARG A 30 10.27 14.83 -23.23
C ARG A 30 10.89 14.27 -21.95
N GLN A 31 12.08 14.74 -21.56
CA GLN A 31 12.70 14.34 -20.29
C GLN A 31 11.79 14.63 -19.10
N LYS A 32 11.27 15.86 -19.00
CA LYS A 32 10.36 16.25 -17.92
C LYS A 32 9.09 15.41 -17.89
N LEU A 33 8.53 15.05 -19.05
CA LEU A 33 7.36 14.18 -19.14
C LEU A 33 7.66 12.78 -18.61
N VAL A 34 8.80 12.20 -18.99
CA VAL A 34 9.24 10.87 -18.52
C VAL A 34 9.51 10.91 -17.01
N GLU A 35 10.22 11.93 -16.51
CA GLU A 35 10.47 12.10 -15.08
C GLU A 35 9.17 12.22 -14.27
N THR A 36 8.19 12.97 -14.79
CA THR A 36 6.88 13.12 -14.14
C THR A 36 6.14 11.79 -14.06
N ARG A 37 6.12 11.02 -15.16
CA ARG A 37 5.52 9.68 -15.18
C ARG A 37 6.21 8.73 -14.21
N LEU A 38 7.54 8.71 -14.21
CA LEU A 38 8.32 7.88 -13.29
C LEU A 38 8.02 8.23 -11.83
N GLN A 39 7.92 9.52 -11.51
CA GLN A 39 7.57 9.97 -10.16
C GLN A 39 6.15 9.51 -9.76
N GLN A 40 5.17 9.60 -10.67
CA GLN A 40 3.81 9.11 -10.42
C GLN A 40 3.77 7.60 -10.13
N HIS A 41 4.56 6.80 -10.86
CA HIS A 41 4.68 5.37 -10.59
C HIS A 41 5.29 5.09 -9.21
N ARG A 42 6.36 5.82 -8.84
CA ARG A 42 6.99 5.71 -7.52
C ARG A 42 6.03 6.09 -6.40
N ASP A 43 5.29 7.18 -6.56
CA ASP A 43 4.31 7.63 -5.57
C ASP A 43 3.17 6.60 -5.43
N SER A 44 2.73 6.00 -6.53
CA SER A 44 1.70 4.95 -6.53
C SER A 44 2.15 3.70 -5.77
N VAL A 45 3.39 3.24 -5.99
CA VAL A 45 3.97 2.11 -5.24
C VAL A 45 4.05 2.44 -3.75
N LYS A 46 4.50 3.65 -3.42
CA LYS A 46 4.60 4.09 -2.02
C LYS A 46 3.23 4.09 -1.33
N GLN A 47 2.21 4.68 -1.97
CA GLN A 47 0.85 4.71 -1.43
C GLN A 47 0.28 3.29 -1.20
N ALA A 48 0.50 2.38 -2.15
CA ALA A 48 0.06 0.99 -2.01
C ALA A 48 0.79 0.27 -0.88
N GLN A 49 2.09 0.52 -0.70
CA GLN A 49 2.87 -0.05 0.41
C GLN A 49 2.41 0.50 1.76
N ASP A 50 2.10 1.79 1.85
CA ASP A 50 1.57 2.42 3.06
C ASP A 50 0.20 1.83 3.42
N ALA A 51 -0.67 1.60 2.43
CA ALA A 51 -1.96 0.93 2.63
C ALA A 51 -1.80 -0.51 3.15
N LEU A 52 -0.86 -1.28 2.59
CA LEU A 52 -0.54 -2.63 3.06
C LEU A 52 -0.02 -2.61 4.51
N ASN A 53 0.89 -1.69 4.83
CA ASN A 53 1.43 -1.56 6.19
C ASN A 53 0.33 -1.20 7.21
N HIS A 54 -0.62 -0.36 6.81
CA HIS A 54 -1.76 -0.01 7.65
C HIS A 54 -2.67 -1.22 7.92
N ASN A 55 -2.97 -2.00 6.88
CA ASN A 55 -3.75 -3.23 7.01
C ASN A 55 -3.05 -4.26 7.93
N LEU A 56 -1.73 -4.49 7.74
CA LEU A 56 -0.95 -5.37 8.63
C LEU A 56 -0.96 -4.91 10.09
N SER A 57 -0.93 -3.60 10.32
CA SER A 57 -1.04 -3.02 11.66
C SER A 57 -2.43 -3.25 12.26
N ALA A 58 -3.49 -3.17 11.44
CA ALA A 58 -4.86 -3.45 11.87
C ALA A 58 -5.06 -4.92 12.23
N ILE A 59 -4.50 -5.86 11.47
CA ILE A 59 -4.50 -7.30 11.79
C ILE A 59 -3.85 -7.53 13.16
N LYS A 60 -2.65 -6.99 13.36
CA LYS A 60 -1.94 -7.13 14.65
C LYS A 60 -2.72 -6.55 15.83
N GLN A 61 -3.42 -5.44 15.63
CA GLN A 61 -4.25 -4.85 16.68
C GLN A 61 -5.44 -5.77 17.04
N VAL A 62 -6.02 -6.42 16.04
CA VAL A 62 -7.10 -7.39 16.21
C VAL A 62 -6.61 -8.63 16.98
N GLU A 63 -5.44 -9.18 16.62
CA GLU A 63 -4.82 -10.31 17.35
C GLU A 63 -4.61 -9.98 18.84
N LEU A 64 -4.08 -8.78 19.14
CA LEU A 64 -3.88 -8.32 20.53
C LEU A 64 -5.21 -8.22 21.30
N ASP A 65 -6.27 -7.77 20.63
CA ASP A 65 -7.61 -7.65 21.20
C ASP A 65 -8.25 -9.02 21.50
N VAL A 66 -7.98 -10.03 20.66
CA VAL A 66 -8.37 -11.43 20.90
C VAL A 66 -7.62 -11.97 22.12
N ASP A 67 -6.30 -11.84 22.15
CA ASP A 67 -5.45 -12.32 23.26
C ASP A 67 -5.84 -11.71 24.61
N ALA A 68 -6.15 -10.42 24.63
CA ALA A 68 -6.63 -9.73 25.83
C ALA A 68 -7.94 -10.33 26.35
N ARG A 69 -8.89 -10.66 25.46
CA ARG A 69 -10.17 -11.27 25.82
C ARG A 69 -10.01 -12.74 26.23
N GLN A 70 -9.16 -13.50 25.55
CA GLN A 70 -8.81 -14.86 25.95
C GLN A 70 -8.18 -14.90 27.34
N THR A 71 -7.33 -13.93 27.67
CA THR A 71 -6.74 -13.78 29.00
C THR A 71 -7.81 -13.49 30.07
N ARG A 72 -8.81 -12.64 29.76
CA ARG A 72 -9.95 -12.41 30.66
C ARG A 72 -10.79 -13.67 30.87
N ILE A 73 -11.08 -14.42 29.80
CA ILE A 73 -11.79 -15.70 29.90
C ILE A 73 -11.06 -16.67 30.83
N ARG A 74 -9.73 -16.79 30.71
CA ARG A 74 -8.93 -17.64 31.60
C ARG A 74 -9.08 -17.24 33.07
N LYS A 75 -9.04 -15.93 33.37
CA LYS A 75 -9.27 -15.43 34.73
C LYS A 75 -10.65 -15.77 35.27
N PHE A 76 -11.70 -15.58 34.46
CA PHE A 76 -13.07 -15.92 34.88
C PHE A 76 -13.27 -17.41 35.07
N LEU A 77 -12.63 -18.26 34.26
CA LEU A 77 -12.62 -19.71 34.48
C LEU A 77 -11.95 -20.08 35.81
N ASP A 78 -10.80 -19.45 36.12
CA ASP A 78 -10.12 -19.67 37.40
C ASP A 78 -10.97 -19.22 38.60
N GLU A 79 -11.68 -18.08 38.49
CA GLU A 79 -12.60 -17.58 39.51
C GLU A 79 -13.81 -18.51 39.68
N GLN A 80 -14.36 -19.04 38.59
CA GLN A 80 -15.50 -19.95 38.59
C GLN A 80 -15.23 -21.22 39.42
N THR A 81 -13.99 -21.72 39.44
CA THR A 81 -13.61 -22.88 40.27
C THR A 81 -13.58 -22.58 41.77
N LYS A 82 -13.47 -21.30 42.17
CA LYS A 82 -13.34 -20.86 43.56
C LYS A 82 -14.69 -20.48 44.17
N VAL A 83 -15.68 -20.17 43.34
CA VAL A 83 -17.00 -19.70 43.76
C VAL A 83 -17.87 -20.87 44.22
N LYS A 84 -18.47 -20.73 45.41
CA LYS A 84 -19.41 -21.70 46.00
C LYS A 84 -20.89 -21.28 45.84
N ASN A 85 -21.14 -20.06 45.37
CA ASN A 85 -22.49 -19.53 45.15
C ASN A 85 -22.96 -19.77 43.71
N ASN A 86 -24.14 -20.37 43.54
CA ASN A 86 -24.73 -20.69 42.23
C ASN A 86 -25.01 -19.42 41.39
N ASP A 87 -25.43 -18.33 42.01
CA ASP A 87 -25.76 -17.10 41.30
C ASP A 87 -24.52 -16.42 40.71
N GLN A 88 -23.42 -16.40 41.48
CA GLN A 88 -22.12 -15.90 41.02
C GLN A 88 -21.53 -16.79 39.91
N TYR A 89 -21.69 -18.10 40.02
CA TYR A 89 -21.28 -19.04 38.97
C TYR A 89 -22.00 -18.76 37.65
N ARG A 90 -23.32 -18.54 37.69
CA ARG A 90 -24.14 -18.24 36.51
C ARG A 90 -23.75 -16.91 35.87
N ALA A 91 -23.46 -15.88 36.67
CA ALA A 91 -22.99 -14.59 36.18
C ALA A 91 -21.66 -14.72 35.42
N LEU A 92 -20.68 -15.43 35.99
CA LEU A 92 -19.40 -15.70 35.34
C LEU A 92 -19.56 -16.49 34.02
N ASP A 93 -20.46 -17.48 33.98
CA ASP A 93 -20.75 -18.23 32.74
C ASP A 93 -21.31 -17.31 31.64
N GLN A 94 -22.22 -16.39 32.00
CA GLN A 94 -22.79 -15.43 31.05
C GLN A 94 -21.72 -14.46 30.52
N GLU A 95 -20.83 -13.97 31.39
CA GLU A 95 -19.72 -13.10 30.98
C GLU A 95 -18.73 -13.83 30.06
N ILE A 96 -18.37 -15.08 30.37
CA ILE A 96 -17.51 -15.91 29.51
C ILE A 96 -18.17 -16.13 28.15
N ARG A 97 -19.47 -16.44 28.09
CA ARG A 97 -20.21 -16.58 26.82
C ARG A 97 -20.20 -15.30 26.01
N SER A 98 -20.37 -14.15 26.66
CA SER A 98 -20.31 -12.84 26.01
C SER A 98 -18.92 -12.57 25.42
N LEU A 99 -17.85 -12.79 26.19
CA LEU A 99 -16.48 -12.63 25.71
C LEU A 99 -16.15 -13.59 24.54
N ARG A 100 -16.60 -14.84 24.61
CA ARG A 100 -16.44 -15.81 23.50
C ARG A 100 -17.19 -15.38 22.24
N LYS A 101 -18.36 -14.74 22.38
CA LYS A 101 -19.09 -14.18 21.23
C LYS A 101 -18.31 -13.01 20.61
N GLN A 102 -17.80 -12.10 21.43
CA GLN A 102 -16.99 -10.98 20.96
C GLN A 102 -15.71 -11.45 20.26
N ILE A 103 -15.03 -12.47 20.78
CA ILE A 103 -13.85 -13.05 20.12
C ILE A 103 -14.21 -13.51 18.71
N ARG A 104 -15.31 -14.26 18.53
CA ARG A 104 -15.74 -14.70 17.20
C ARG A 104 -16.01 -13.53 16.25
N GLU A 105 -16.68 -12.49 16.72
CA GLU A 105 -16.94 -11.28 15.91
C GLU A 105 -15.64 -10.57 15.50
N ILE A 106 -14.62 -10.61 16.35
CA ILE A 106 -13.31 -10.02 16.09
C ILE A 106 -12.50 -10.90 15.12
N GLU A 107 -12.52 -12.22 15.28
CA GLU A 107 -11.89 -13.19 14.38
C GLU A 107 -12.50 -13.11 12.96
N GLU A 108 -13.82 -12.91 12.85
CA GLU A 108 -14.47 -12.65 11.56
C GLU A 108 -13.95 -11.37 10.89
N ARG A 109 -13.61 -10.34 11.68
CA ARG A 109 -13.00 -9.11 11.16
C ARG A 109 -11.55 -9.34 10.77
N GLU A 110 -10.81 -10.14 11.53
CA GLU A 110 -9.43 -10.52 11.22
C GLU A 110 -9.34 -11.18 9.84
N ILE A 111 -10.21 -12.17 9.56
CA ILE A 111 -10.25 -12.86 8.27
C ILE A 111 -10.44 -11.89 7.11
N LYS A 112 -11.37 -10.93 7.24
CA LYS A 112 -11.60 -9.91 6.22
C LYS A 112 -10.37 -9.02 5.99
N LEU A 113 -9.69 -8.64 7.08
CA LEU A 113 -8.47 -7.84 6.98
C LEU A 113 -7.34 -8.64 6.31
N MET A 114 -7.24 -9.94 6.56
CA MET A 114 -6.27 -10.82 5.88
C MET A 114 -6.54 -10.91 4.38
N GLU A 115 -7.81 -11.11 3.99
CA GLU A 115 -8.23 -11.12 2.57
C GLU A 115 -7.90 -9.78 1.88
N GLU A 116 -8.21 -8.65 2.53
CA GLU A 116 -7.84 -7.32 2.05
C GLU A 116 -6.31 -7.16 1.93
N GLY A 117 -5.55 -7.70 2.88
CA GLY A 117 -4.09 -7.70 2.89
C GLY A 117 -3.50 -8.44 1.68
N GLU A 118 -4.09 -9.57 1.29
CA GLU A 118 -3.67 -10.31 0.09
C GLU A 118 -3.90 -9.50 -1.19
N ILE A 119 -5.05 -8.84 -1.30
CA ILE A 119 -5.37 -7.95 -2.44
C ILE A 119 -4.38 -6.77 -2.50
N LEU A 120 -4.12 -6.13 -1.36
CA LEU A 120 -3.16 -5.02 -1.27
C LEU A 120 -1.75 -5.46 -1.65
N LYS A 121 -1.32 -6.65 -1.20
CA LYS A 121 -0.02 -7.22 -1.55
C LYS A 121 0.08 -7.49 -3.06
N ALA A 122 -0.94 -8.08 -3.66
CA ALA A 122 -0.97 -8.29 -5.12
C ALA A 122 -0.88 -6.95 -5.87
N ARG A 123 -1.60 -5.92 -5.39
CA ARG A 123 -1.56 -4.58 -5.98
C ARG A 123 -0.19 -3.91 -5.88
N VAL A 124 0.50 -4.08 -4.75
CA VAL A 124 1.87 -3.58 -4.57
C VAL A 124 2.81 -4.22 -5.59
N GLU A 125 2.74 -5.53 -5.77
CA GLU A 125 3.60 -6.25 -6.73
C GLU A 125 3.30 -5.85 -8.17
N GLU A 126 2.02 -5.70 -8.56
CA GLU A 126 1.63 -5.18 -9.87
C GLU A 126 2.22 -3.78 -10.14
N LEU A 127 2.12 -2.87 -9.16
CA LEU A 127 2.65 -1.51 -9.29
C LEU A 127 4.18 -1.49 -9.33
N LYS A 128 4.86 -2.36 -8.56
CA LYS A 128 6.32 -2.52 -8.64
C LYS A 128 6.76 -3.04 -10.00
N GLU A 129 6.02 -3.98 -10.58
CA GLU A 129 6.30 -4.48 -11.93
C GLU A 129 6.11 -3.37 -12.98
N SER A 130 5.04 -2.58 -12.87
CA SER A 130 4.84 -1.41 -13.74
C SER A 130 5.95 -0.38 -13.61
N LEU A 131 6.43 -0.10 -12.39
CA LEU A 131 7.56 0.79 -12.15
C LEU A 131 8.85 0.23 -12.76
N SER A 132 9.13 -1.06 -12.58
CA SER A 132 10.29 -1.72 -13.16
C SER A 132 10.31 -1.69 -14.69
N ARG A 133 9.13 -1.70 -15.32
CA ARG A 133 8.99 -1.55 -16.78
C ARG A 133 9.22 -0.11 -17.25
N GLU A 134 8.82 0.88 -16.47
CA GLU A 134 9.03 2.31 -16.80
C GLU A 134 10.48 2.76 -16.51
N GLU A 135 11.18 2.07 -15.59
CA GLU A 135 12.59 2.32 -15.28
C GLU A 135 13.60 1.70 -16.28
N LYS A 136 13.13 0.80 -17.16
CA LYS A 136 13.95 0.15 -18.20
C LYS A 136 13.83 0.87 -19.54
#